data_AF-V9LFQ6-F1
#
_entry.id   AF-V9LFQ6-F1
#
_cell.length_a   1.000
_cell.length_b   1.000
_cell.length_c   1.000
_cell.angle_alpha   90.00
_cell.angle_beta   90.00
_cell.angle_gamma   90.00
#
_symmetry.space_group_name_H-M   'P 1'
#
loop_
_entity.id
_entity.type
_entity.pdbx_description
1 polymer ?
#
loop_
_entity_poly.entity_id
_entity_poly.type
_entity_poly.pdbx_seq_one_letter_code
_entity_poly.pdbx_strand_id
1 'polypeptide(L)'
;GAGGGGGPGGGGGGGGGGRGGGLSGGYRDSLSYKYVMEQFRKNQVTSEKLCRAHQELLHRATTYRCLLQSVRRHLELHRVYHGTGERSAEQVAQMVGLKLPQQPSGKGREK
;
A
#
# COMPACT_ATOMS: atom_id res chain seq x y z
N GLY A 1 -9.29 -53.55 -2.09
CA GLY A 1 -10.25 -52.96 -1.15
C GLY A 1 -11.02 -51.89 -1.88
N ALA A 2 -12.34 -52.04 -1.94
CA ALA A 2 -13.26 -51.13 -2.60
C ALA A 2 -13.40 -49.81 -1.82
N GLY A 3 -13.55 -48.70 -2.54
CA GLY A 3 -13.98 -47.40 -1.99
C GLY A 3 -14.91 -46.75 -3.01
N GLY A 4 -16.22 -46.88 -2.78
CA GLY A 4 -17.28 -46.51 -3.73
C GLY A 4 -17.46 -45.00 -3.89
N GLY A 5 -17.74 -44.59 -5.13
CA GLY A 5 -18.21 -43.24 -5.45
C GLY A 5 -19.70 -43.11 -5.17
N GLY A 6 -20.06 -42.21 -4.27
CA GLY A 6 -21.44 -41.78 -4.05
C GLY A 6 -21.80 -40.66 -5.05
N GLY A 7 -22.83 -40.89 -5.86
CA GLY A 7 -23.37 -39.89 -6.78
C GLY A 7 -24.15 -38.77 -6.09
N PRO A 8 -24.44 -37.65 -6.79
CA PRO A 8 -25.28 -36.60 -6.25
C PRO A 8 -26.76 -37.04 -6.23
N GLY A 9 -27.31 -37.15 -5.02
CA GLY A 9 -28.73 -37.39 -4.79
C GLY A 9 -29.57 -36.19 -5.25
N GLY A 10 -30.52 -36.46 -6.14
CA GLY A 10 -31.62 -35.55 -6.45
C GLY A 10 -32.55 -35.46 -5.24
N GLY A 11 -32.46 -34.34 -4.52
CA GLY A 11 -33.40 -33.99 -3.46
C GLY A 11 -34.59 -33.26 -4.05
N GLY A 12 -35.69 -33.99 -4.27
CA GLY A 12 -37.00 -33.39 -4.47
C GLY A 12 -37.56 -32.81 -3.17
N GLY A 13 -38.15 -31.64 -3.27
CA GLY A 13 -39.09 -31.05 -2.31
C GLY A 13 -39.79 -29.92 -3.06
N GLY A 14 -41.09 -29.86 -3.24
CA GLY A 14 -42.18 -30.47 -2.48
C GLY A 14 -43.18 -29.35 -2.22
N GLY A 15 -44.33 -29.41 -2.90
CA GLY A 15 -45.61 -28.84 -2.45
C GLY A 15 -45.75 -27.31 -2.36
N GLY A 16 -46.72 -26.76 -3.09
CA GLY A 16 -47.20 -25.41 -2.80
C GLY A 16 -48.08 -24.76 -3.86
N GLY A 17 -49.02 -25.51 -4.46
CA GLY A 17 -50.08 -24.92 -5.28
C GLY A 17 -51.07 -24.17 -4.40
N GLY A 18 -50.79 -22.90 -4.09
CA GLY A 18 -51.68 -21.98 -3.39
C GLY A 18 -52.22 -20.92 -4.34
N ARG A 19 -53.46 -21.09 -4.79
CA ARG A 19 -54.25 -20.05 -5.46
C ARG A 19 -54.75 -19.06 -4.41
N GLY A 20 -54.52 -17.76 -4.64
CA GLY A 20 -55.36 -16.68 -4.09
C GLY A 20 -54.71 -15.77 -3.03
N GLY A 21 -54.47 -14.52 -3.43
CA GLY A 21 -54.76 -13.32 -2.62
C GLY A 21 -53.85 -12.99 -1.44
N GLY A 22 -52.87 -12.11 -1.66
CA GLY A 22 -52.12 -11.43 -0.59
C GLY A 22 -51.15 -10.40 -1.15
N LEU A 23 -51.62 -9.19 -1.42
CA LEU A 23 -50.82 -8.03 -1.83
C LEU A 23 -49.91 -7.57 -0.67
N SER A 24 -48.71 -8.14 -0.53
CA SER A 24 -47.61 -7.44 0.15
C SER A 24 -46.21 -7.89 -0.27
N GLY A 25 -46.04 -8.39 -1.49
CA GLY A 25 -44.71 -8.43 -2.11
C GLY A 25 -44.43 -7.04 -2.67
N GLY A 26 -43.83 -6.15 -1.87
CA GLY A 26 -43.53 -4.79 -2.31
C GLY A 26 -42.67 -4.80 -3.57
N TYR A 27 -42.54 -3.67 -4.27
CA TYR A 27 -41.65 -3.51 -5.44
C TYR A 27 -40.23 -4.12 -5.24
N ARG A 28 -39.76 -4.12 -3.98
CA ARG A 28 -38.50 -4.73 -3.54
C ARG A 28 -38.42 -6.25 -3.68
N ASP A 29 -39.54 -6.95 -3.80
CA ASP A 29 -39.60 -8.40 -4.01
C ASP A 29 -39.59 -8.83 -5.46
N SER A 30 -39.73 -7.86 -6.38
CA SER A 30 -39.65 -8.12 -7.82
C SER A 30 -38.30 -8.71 -8.23
N LEU A 31 -38.33 -9.63 -9.19
CA LEU A 31 -37.11 -10.27 -9.72
C LEU A 31 -36.14 -9.24 -10.33
N SER A 32 -36.67 -8.21 -10.98
CA SER A 32 -35.89 -7.11 -11.57
C SER A 32 -35.16 -6.30 -10.49
N TYR A 33 -35.83 -5.94 -9.40
CA TYR A 33 -35.20 -5.23 -8.28
C TYR A 33 -34.08 -6.07 -7.65
N LYS A 34 -34.33 -7.36 -7.41
CA LYS A 34 -33.33 -8.28 -6.84
C LYS A 34 -32.11 -8.41 -7.75
N TYR A 35 -32.33 -8.56 -9.06
CA TYR A 35 -31.24 -8.62 -10.04
C TYR A 35 -30.41 -7.34 -10.07
N VAL A 36 -31.03 -6.17 -10.17
CA VAL A 36 -30.32 -4.88 -10.21
C VAL A 36 -29.52 -4.66 -8.92
N MET A 37 -30.09 -4.98 -7.75
CA MET A 37 -29.39 -4.86 -6.47
C MET A 37 -28.22 -5.84 -6.35
N GLU A 38 -28.37 -7.07 -6.85
CA GLU A 38 -27.29 -8.06 -6.88
C GLU A 38 -26.13 -7.60 -7.79
N GLN A 39 -26.44 -7.12 -9.00
CA GLN A 39 -25.43 -6.58 -9.92
C GLN A 39 -24.75 -5.34 -9.34
N PHE A 40 -25.49 -4.45 -8.68
CA PHE A 40 -24.92 -3.28 -8.01
C PHE A 40 -23.92 -3.68 -6.93
N ARG A 41 -24.28 -4.64 -6.06
CA ARG A 41 -23.39 -5.15 -5.00
C ARG A 41 -22.15 -5.85 -5.56
N LYS A 42 -22.30 -6.61 -6.65
CA LYS A 42 -21.16 -7.24 -7.36
C LYS A 42 -20.20 -6.19 -7.96
N ASN A 43 -20.75 -5.14 -8.59
CA ASN A 43 -19.96 -4.09 -9.22
C ASN A 43 -19.38 -3.07 -8.22
N GLN A 44 -19.96 -2.93 -7.03
CA GLN A 44 -19.41 -2.10 -5.95
C GLN A 44 -17.98 -2.50 -5.60
N VAL A 45 -17.71 -3.81 -5.50
CA VAL A 45 -16.35 -4.35 -5.26
C VAL A 45 -15.43 -4.07 -6.45
N THR A 46 -15.95 -4.11 -7.68
CA THR A 46 -15.18 -3.76 -8.89
C THR A 46 -14.77 -2.28 -8.89
N SER A 47 -15.66 -1.38 -8.48
CA SER A 47 -15.35 0.05 -8.29
C SER A 47 -14.31 0.27 -7.19
N GLU A 48 -14.39 -0.49 -6.09
CA GLU A 48 -13.38 -0.45 -5.03
C GLU A 48 -12.01 -0.96 -5.53
N LYS A 49 -11.99 -2.05 -6.32
CA LYS A 49 -10.76 -2.56 -6.96
C LYS A 49 -10.13 -1.54 -7.91
N LEU A 50 -10.94 -0.82 -8.69
CA LEU A 50 -10.46 0.25 -9.55
C LEU A 50 -9.81 1.36 -8.73
N CYS A 51 -10.45 1.76 -7.64
CA CYS A 51 -9.92 2.75 -6.70
C CYS A 51 -8.58 2.29 -6.09
N ARG A 52 -8.51 1.04 -5.61
CA ARG A 52 -7.28 0.45 -5.08
C ARG A 52 -6.16 0.41 -6.11
N ALA A 53 -6.43 -0.05 -7.33
CA ALA A 53 -5.43 -0.09 -8.40
C ALA A 53 -4.89 1.31 -8.74
N HIS A 54 -5.75 2.33 -8.78
CA HIS A 54 -5.34 3.72 -8.99
C HIS A 54 -4.49 4.24 -7.83
N GLN A 55 -4.92 4.01 -6.59
CA GLN A 55 -4.18 4.39 -5.39
C GLN A 55 -2.81 3.71 -5.32
N GLU A 56 -2.74 2.42 -5.67
CA GLU A 56 -1.49 1.68 -5.76
C GLU A 56 -0.55 2.27 -6.81
N LEU A 57 -1.05 2.64 -7.99
CA LEU A 57 -0.25 3.26 -9.04
C LEU A 57 0.28 4.62 -8.60
N LEU A 58 -0.55 5.46 -7.98
CA LEU A 58 -0.13 6.74 -7.42
C LEU A 58 0.92 6.56 -6.31
N HIS A 59 0.72 5.57 -5.44
CA HIS A 59 1.68 5.24 -4.40
C HIS A 59 3.02 4.82 -5.01
N ARG A 60 3.01 3.92 -6.01
CA ARG A 60 4.21 3.49 -6.75
C ARG A 60 4.92 4.69 -7.38
N ALA A 61 4.21 5.55 -8.11
CA ALA A 61 4.77 6.73 -8.75
C ALA A 61 5.41 7.68 -7.73
N THR A 62 4.75 7.89 -6.59
CA THR A 62 5.27 8.73 -5.49
C THR A 62 6.52 8.14 -4.87
N THR A 63 6.55 6.83 -4.65
CA THR A 63 7.72 6.11 -4.12
C THR A 63 8.91 6.20 -5.09
N TYR A 64 8.69 5.99 -6.39
CA TYR A 64 9.73 6.16 -7.40
C TYR A 64 10.25 7.61 -7.46
N ARG A 65 9.35 8.60 -7.39
CA ARG A 65 9.75 10.01 -7.34
C ARG A 65 10.64 10.29 -6.13
N CYS A 66 10.26 9.78 -4.95
CA CYS A 66 11.04 9.92 -3.72
C CYS A 66 12.43 9.29 -3.87
N LEU A 67 12.51 8.08 -4.41
CA LEU A 67 13.76 7.38 -4.68
C LEU A 67 14.67 8.17 -5.63
N LEU A 68 14.14 8.61 -6.78
CA LEU A 68 14.94 9.37 -7.75
C LEU A 68 15.46 10.69 -7.15
N GLN A 69 14.63 11.36 -6.35
CA GLN A 69 15.02 12.58 -5.65
C GLN A 69 16.05 12.32 -4.54
N SER A 70 15.94 11.21 -3.81
CA SER A 70 16.91 10.85 -2.77
C SER A 70 18.25 10.45 -3.38
N VAL A 71 18.26 9.71 -4.49
CA VAL A 71 19.49 9.33 -5.20
C VAL A 71 20.23 10.56 -5.73
N ARG A 72 19.52 11.53 -6.32
CA ARG A 72 20.16 12.78 -6.79
C ARG A 72 20.83 13.55 -5.64
N ARG A 73 20.10 13.76 -4.54
CA ARG A 73 20.63 14.42 -3.34
C ARG A 73 21.78 13.64 -2.72
N HIS A 74 21.68 12.31 -2.70
CA HIS A 74 22.75 11.44 -2.21
C HIS A 74 24.02 11.63 -3.04
N LEU A 75 23.92 11.69 -4.37
CA LEU A 75 25.08 11.93 -5.23
C LEU A 75 25.68 13.33 -5.02
N GLU A 76 24.87 14.35 -4.79
CA GLU A 76 25.34 15.70 -4.45
C GLU A 76 26.12 15.68 -3.13
N LEU A 77 25.55 15.10 -2.08
CA LEU A 77 26.22 14.97 -0.78
C LEU A 77 27.47 14.10 -0.89
N HIS A 78 27.40 13.00 -1.63
CA HIS A 78 28.54 12.13 -1.88
C HIS A 78 29.66 12.91 -2.58
N ARG A 79 29.38 13.74 -3.58
CA ARG A 79 30.42 14.57 -4.21
C ARG A 79 31.10 15.54 -3.26
N VAL A 80 30.35 16.13 -2.32
CA VAL A 80 30.89 17.10 -1.36
C VAL A 80 31.69 16.39 -0.26
N TYR A 81 31.13 15.34 0.32
CA TYR A 81 31.64 14.73 1.55
C TYR A 81 32.45 13.45 1.33
N HIS A 82 32.31 12.75 0.20
CA HIS A 82 33.13 11.59 -0.11
C HIS A 82 34.55 12.04 -0.47
N GLY A 83 35.53 11.69 0.36
CA GLY A 83 36.94 11.92 0.09
C GLY A 83 37.56 10.67 -0.53
N THR A 84 38.38 10.84 -1.56
CA THR A 84 39.20 9.77 -2.15
C THR A 84 40.46 9.45 -1.31
N GLY A 85 40.44 9.79 -0.01
CA GLY A 85 41.57 9.66 0.92
C GLY A 85 41.31 10.36 2.26
N GLU A 86 42.28 10.29 3.17
CA GLU A 86 42.21 10.94 4.48
C GLU A 86 42.35 12.48 4.33
N ARG A 87 41.40 13.23 4.91
CA ARG A 87 41.44 14.70 5.00
C ARG A 87 41.85 15.11 6.40
N SER A 88 42.58 16.22 6.55
CA SER A 88 42.95 16.70 7.89
C SER A 88 41.71 17.14 8.69
N ALA A 89 41.80 17.06 10.02
CA ALA A 89 40.70 17.46 10.91
C ALA A 89 40.26 18.92 10.66
N GLU A 90 41.21 19.79 10.33
CA GLU A 90 40.95 21.19 9.97
C GLU A 90 40.14 21.32 8.69
N GLN A 91 40.46 20.55 7.66
CA GLN A 91 39.75 20.58 6.38
C GLN A 91 38.32 20.05 6.52
N VAL A 92 38.12 18.98 7.31
CA VAL A 92 36.78 18.44 7.59
C VAL A 92 35.97 19.42 8.41
N ALA A 93 36.55 20.03 9.46
CA ALA A 93 35.86 21.04 10.27
C ALA A 93 35.40 22.22 9.40
N GLN A 94 36.27 22.75 8.55
CA GLN A 94 35.92 23.85 7.65
C GLN A 94 34.81 23.49 6.67
N MET A 95 34.78 22.24 6.16
CA MET A 95 33.76 21.76 5.24
C MET A 95 32.35 21.74 5.84
N VAL A 96 32.24 21.52 7.15
CA VAL A 96 30.96 21.56 7.87
C VAL A 96 30.70 22.91 8.54
N GLY A 97 31.51 23.94 8.26
CA GLY A 97 31.36 25.28 8.83
C GLY A 97 31.89 25.45 10.25
N LEU A 98 32.75 24.55 10.71
CA LEU A 98 33.39 24.56 12.02
C LEU A 98 34.86 25.00 11.91
N LYS A 99 35.43 25.43 13.04
CA LYS A 99 36.87 25.71 13.19
C LYS A 99 37.42 24.90 14.35
N LEU A 100 38.66 24.44 14.23
CA LEU A 100 39.32 23.82 15.36
C LEU A 100 39.60 24.87 16.44
N PRO A 101 39.46 24.49 17.72
CA PRO A 101 39.88 25.36 18.80
C PRO A 101 41.40 25.60 18.67
N GLN A 102 41.80 26.87 18.73
CA GLN A 102 43.20 27.24 18.90
C GLN A 102 43.65 26.65 20.23
N GLN A 103 44.62 25.72 20.21
CA GLN A 103 45.23 25.27 21.45
C GLN A 103 45.89 26.49 22.10
N PRO A 104 45.49 26.91 23.30
CA PRO A 104 46.26 27.89 24.04
C PRO A 104 47.62 27.25 24.31
N SER A 105 48.68 27.84 23.76
CA SER A 105 50.05 27.50 24.15
C SER A 105 50.20 27.88 25.63
N GLY A 106 49.91 26.93 26.52
CA GLY A 106 49.87 27.15 27.96
C GLY A 106 49.23 25.96 28.67
N LYS A 107 50.08 25.02 29.09
CA LYS A 107 49.89 23.90 30.04
C LYS A 107 48.47 23.67 30.61
N GLY A 108 47.95 22.45 30.42
CA GLY A 108 46.75 22.00 31.13
C GLY A 108 46.23 20.62 30.75
N ARG A 109 47.04 19.57 30.90
CA ARG A 109 46.56 18.20 31.16
C ARG A 109 47.48 17.62 32.24
N GLU A 110 47.18 17.92 33.49
CA GLU A 110 47.68 17.09 34.59
C GLU A 110 46.94 15.74 34.57
N LYS A 111 47.68 14.72 35.00
CA LYS A 111 47.37 13.30 34.89
C LYS A 111 46.13 12.90 35.68
#